data_AF-A0A2V9XJF5-F1
#
_entry.id   AF-A0A2V9XJF5-F1
#
_cell.length_a   1.000
_cell.length_b   1.000
_cell.length_c   1.000
_cell.angle_alpha   90.00
_cell.angle_beta   90.00
_cell.angle_gamma   90.00
#
_symmetry.space_group_name_H-M   'P 1'
#
loop_
_entity.id
_entity.type
_entity.pdbx_description
1 polymer ?
#
loop_
_entity_poly.entity_id
_entity_poly.type
_entity_poly.pdbx_seq_one_letter_code
_entity_poly.pdbx_strand_id
1 'polypeptide(L)'
;MSNAASEWRIYRTRFLISARQLTESFSLVDALGREHHGEPGDYLVESSDGAQRIAPREIFEDIYVPIGAAGENWPVPDKRALPLEPAAARRTASRRAIMV
;
A
#
# COMPACT_ATOMS: atom_id res chain seq x y z
N MET A 1 -29.41 6.25 -11.12
CA MET A 1 -28.36 6.08 -10.10
C MET A 1 -27.12 5.54 -10.78
N SER A 2 -26.07 6.36 -10.94
CA SER A 2 -24.81 5.90 -11.51
C SER A 2 -24.12 4.98 -10.50
N ASN A 3 -23.93 3.72 -10.90
CA ASN A 3 -23.04 2.76 -10.25
C ASN A 3 -21.60 3.25 -10.44
N ALA A 4 -21.27 4.37 -9.82
CA ALA A 4 -19.93 4.90 -9.77
C ALA A 4 -19.23 4.13 -8.66
N ALA A 5 -18.55 3.03 -9.02
CA ALA A 5 -17.55 2.45 -8.16
C ALA A 5 -16.69 3.63 -7.65
N SER A 6 -16.66 3.84 -6.33
CA SER A 6 -16.00 5.02 -5.78
C SER A 6 -14.54 5.01 -6.20
N GLU A 7 -14.09 6.12 -6.76
CA GLU A 7 -12.73 6.27 -7.27
C GLU A 7 -11.71 6.17 -6.15
N TRP A 8 -10.55 5.60 -6.46
CA TRP A 8 -9.42 5.57 -5.53
C TRP A 8 -8.85 6.98 -5.34
N ARG A 9 -8.62 7.34 -4.09
CA ARG A 9 -8.02 8.61 -3.68
C ARG A 9 -6.80 8.35 -2.82
N ILE A 10 -5.81 9.24 -2.90
CA ILE A 10 -4.63 9.21 -2.05
C ILE A 10 -4.95 10.03 -0.81
N TYR A 11 -4.62 9.47 0.35
CA TYR A 11 -4.74 10.14 1.63
C TYR A 11 -3.39 10.15 2.32
N ARG A 12 -3.15 11.21 3.09
CA ARG A 12 -1.97 11.30 3.95
C ARG A 12 -2.33 11.05 5.40
N THR A 13 -1.45 10.35 6.09
CA THR A 13 -1.25 10.43 7.54
C THR A 13 0.24 10.64 7.80
N ARG A 14 0.86 9.82 8.66
CA ARG A 14 2.31 9.61 8.68
C ARG A 14 2.81 8.88 7.42
N PHE A 15 1.96 8.06 6.80
CA PHE A 15 2.25 7.35 5.55
C PHE A 15 1.20 7.67 4.48
N LEU A 16 1.58 7.51 3.21
CA LEU A 16 0.66 7.62 2.08
C LEU A 16 -0.12 6.32 1.94
N ILE A 17 -1.44 6.43 1.82
CA ILE A 17 -2.34 5.32 1.51
C ILE A 17 -3.24 5.69 0.33
N SER A 18 -3.73 4.69 -0.39
CA SER A 18 -4.86 4.87 -1.31
C SER A 18 -6.10 4.25 -0.68
N ALA A 19 -7.26 4.85 -0.89
CA ALA A 19 -8.52 4.27 -0.44
C ALA A 19 -9.66 4.60 -1.38
N ARG A 20 -10.65 3.72 -1.40
CA ARG A 20 -11.96 3.97 -1.99
C ARG A 20 -13.05 3.67 -0.97
N GLN A 21 -14.13 4.45 -1.03
CA GLN A 21 -15.30 4.19 -0.21
C GLN A 21 -16.08 2.99 -0.76
N LEU A 22 -16.57 2.13 0.11
CA LEU A 22 -17.41 1.00 -0.25
C LEU A 22 -18.82 1.50 -0.57
N THR A 23 -19.37 1.07 -1.69
CA THR A 23 -20.76 1.37 -2.10
C THR A 23 -21.71 0.24 -1.76
N GLU A 24 -21.17 -0.93 -1.46
CA GLU A 24 -21.87 -2.17 -1.12
C GLU A 24 -21.07 -2.93 -0.06
N SER A 25 -21.70 -3.87 0.65
CA SER A 25 -21.00 -4.70 1.63
C SER A 25 -19.89 -5.51 0.95
N PHE A 26 -18.70 -5.55 1.55
CA PHE A 26 -17.50 -6.15 0.96
C PHE A 26 -16.76 -6.99 1.99
N SER A 27 -16.29 -8.17 1.58
CA SER A 27 -15.44 -9.04 2.41
C SER A 27 -14.03 -9.15 1.82
N LEU A 28 -13.03 -9.13 2.70
CA LEU A 28 -11.63 -9.38 2.38
C LEU A 28 -11.07 -10.43 3.33
N VAL A 29 -10.32 -11.40 2.80
CA VAL A 29 -9.52 -12.32 3.63
C VAL A 29 -8.09 -11.79 3.70
N ASP A 30 -7.58 -11.58 4.92
CA ASP A 30 -6.21 -11.12 5.11
C ASP A 30 -5.17 -12.24 4.93
N ALA A 31 -3.88 -11.89 4.97
CA ALA A 31 -2.79 -12.86 4.83
C ALA A 31 -2.74 -13.93 5.95
N LEU A 32 -3.47 -13.73 7.06
CA LEU A 32 -3.59 -14.70 8.15
C LEU A 32 -4.85 -15.58 7.99
N GLY A 33 -5.60 -15.43 6.90
CA GLY A 33 -6.83 -16.18 6.65
C GLY A 33 -8.05 -15.67 7.42
N ARG A 34 -8.00 -14.47 7.99
CA ARG A 34 -9.14 -13.89 8.71
C ARG A 34 -10.01 -13.11 7.75
N GLU A 35 -11.32 -13.34 7.82
CA GLU A 35 -12.30 -12.58 7.06
C GLU A 35 -12.60 -11.24 7.76
N HIS A 36 -12.55 -10.17 6.98
CA HIS A 36 -12.90 -8.81 7.36
C HIS A 36 -14.09 -8.38 6.51
N HIS A 37 -15.09 -7.79 7.14
CA HIS A 37 -16.28 -7.27 6.47
C HIS A 37 -16.31 -5.75 6.59
N GLY A 38 -16.81 -5.10 5.55
CA GLY A 38 -17.08 -3.68 5.50
C GLY A 38 -18.47 -3.43 4.96
N GLU A 39 -19.08 -2.35 5.43
CA GLU A 39 -20.42 -1.93 5.02
C GLU A 39 -20.35 -0.75 4.04
N PRO A 40 -21.45 -0.44 3.33
CA PRO A 40 -21.53 0.77 2.53
C PRO A 40 -21.16 2.01 3.36
N GLY A 41 -20.17 2.77 2.87
CA GLY A 41 -19.63 3.95 3.55
C GLY A 41 -18.27 3.73 4.22
N ASP A 42 -17.90 2.48 4.54
CA ASP A 42 -16.54 2.15 5.01
C ASP A 42 -15.53 2.28 3.87
N TYR A 43 -14.24 2.15 4.19
CA TYR A 43 -13.16 2.32 3.22
C TYR A 43 -12.38 1.03 3.02
N LEU A 44 -12.18 0.65 1.75
CA LEU A 44 -11.11 -0.26 1.38
C LEU A 44 -9.83 0.55 1.22
N VAL A 45 -8.82 0.23 2.03
CA VAL A 45 -7.54 0.92 2.10
C VAL A 45 -6.44 0.02 1.56
N GLU A 46 -5.61 0.55 0.69
CA GLU A 46 -4.38 -0.07 0.21
C GLU A 46 -3.16 0.74 0.67
N SER A 47 -2.22 0.04 1.30
CA SER A 47 -0.94 0.60 1.73
C SER A 47 0.08 0.51 0.60
N SER A 48 1.17 1.27 0.66
CA SER A 48 2.20 1.29 -0.39
C SER A 48 2.92 -0.05 -0.62
N ASP A 49 2.85 -0.96 0.35
CA ASP A 49 3.34 -2.35 0.26
C ASP A 49 2.33 -3.31 -0.40
N GLY A 50 1.18 -2.80 -0.83
CA GLY A 50 0.10 -3.58 -1.44
C GLY A 50 -0.82 -4.27 -0.43
N ALA A 51 -0.62 -4.07 0.88
CA ALA A 51 -1.52 -4.63 1.88
C ALA A 51 -2.88 -3.92 1.85
N GLN A 52 -3.96 -4.70 1.76
CA GLN A 52 -5.33 -4.21 1.78
C GLN A 52 -6.00 -4.46 3.14
N ARG A 53 -6.83 -3.52 3.57
CA ARG A 53 -7.65 -3.63 4.79
C ARG A 53 -8.94 -2.83 4.68
N ILE A 54 -9.93 -3.18 5.50
CA ILE A 54 -11.16 -2.41 5.65
C ILE A 54 -11.01 -1.46 6.83
N ALA A 55 -11.48 -0.22 6.69
CA ALA A 55 -11.46 0.80 7.73
C ALA A 55 -12.88 1.35 7.93
N PRO A 56 -13.38 1.39 9.18
CA PRO A 56 -14.66 2.01 9.48
C PRO A 56 -14.67 3.48 9.07
N ARG A 57 -15.79 3.95 8.50
CA ARG A 57 -15.94 5.32 8.00
C ARG A 57 -15.50 6.38 9.01
N GLU A 58 -16.04 6.33 10.23
CA GLU A 58 -15.83 7.35 11.26
C GLU A 58 -14.34 7.52 11.59
N ILE A 59 -13.63 6.40 11.75
CA ILE A 59 -12.20 6.38 12.06
C ILE A 59 -11.38 6.82 10.86
N PHE A 60 -11.78 6.44 9.65
CA PHE A 60 -11.05 6.80 8.44
C PHE A 60 -11.13 8.30 8.17
N GLU A 61 -12.32 8.89 8.22
CA GLU A 61 -12.52 10.31 7.93
C GLU A 61 -11.91 11.23 9.01
N ASP A 62 -11.80 10.77 10.26
CA ASP A 62 -11.12 11.51 11.35
C ASP A 62 -9.59 11.55 11.19
N ILE A 63 -8.99 10.44 10.77
CA ILE A 63 -7.53 10.29 10.75
C ILE A 63 -6.91 10.72 9.41
N TYR A 64 -7.61 10.53 8.30
CA TYR A 64 -7.03 10.61 6.96
C TYR A 64 -7.47 11.85 6.20
N VAL A 65 -6.49 12.62 5.71
CA VAL A 65 -6.76 13.80 4.88
C VAL A 65 -6.55 13.46 3.40
N PRO A 66 -7.56 13.66 2.52
CA PRO A 66 -7.40 13.44 1.09
C PRO A 66 -6.43 14.45 0.50
N ILE A 67 -5.53 13.99 -0.38
CA ILE A 67 -4.54 14.85 -1.05
C ILE A 67 -4.61 14.81 -2.57
N GLY A 68 -5.38 13.89 -3.15
CA GLY A 68 -5.59 13.82 -4.60
C GLY A 68 -6.22 12.51 -5.06
N ALA A 69 -6.46 12.39 -6.36
CA ALA A 69 -6.85 11.13 -6.98
C ALA A 69 -5.68 10.14 -7.02
N ALA A 70 -5.95 8.85 -6.87
CA ALA A 70 -4.95 7.79 -7.05
C ALA A 70 -4.70 7.56 -8.54
N GLY A 71 -3.97 8.49 -9.16
CA GLY A 71 -3.43 8.40 -10.51
C GLY A 71 -1.90 8.43 -10.48
N GLU A 72 -1.28 9.37 -11.19
CA GLU A 72 0.18 9.51 -11.37
C GLU A 72 1.02 9.61 -10.08
N ASN A 73 0.40 9.91 -8.93
CA ASN A 73 1.11 10.15 -7.67
C ASN A 73 1.09 8.97 -6.68
N TRP A 74 0.39 7.87 -6.99
CA TRP A 74 0.40 6.69 -6.12
C TRP A 74 1.64 5.83 -6.42
N PRO A 75 2.48 5.49 -5.42
CA PRO A 75 3.59 4.58 -5.64
C PRO A 75 3.01 3.20 -5.97
N VAL A 76 3.02 2.83 -7.25
CA VAL A 76 2.75 1.45 -7.64
C VAL A 76 3.95 0.63 -7.16
N PRO A 77 3.78 -0.33 -6.23
CA PRO A 77 4.88 -1.20 -5.88
C PRO A 77 5.30 -1.95 -7.15
N ASP A 78 6.50 -1.65 -7.64
CA ASP A 78 7.10 -2.41 -8.72
C ASP A 78 7.29 -3.84 -8.19
N LYS A 79 6.47 -4.78 -8.66
CA LYS A 79 6.53 -6.19 -8.26
C LYS A 79 7.91 -6.84 -8.53
N ARG A 80 8.84 -6.10 -9.15
CA ARG A 80 10.19 -6.52 -9.55
C ARG A 80 11.35 -5.82 -8.82
N ALA A 81 11.10 -4.86 -7.94
CA ALA A 81 12.15 -4.21 -7.14
C ALA A 81 12.08 -4.74 -5.70
N LEU A 82 12.99 -5.53 -5.12
CA LEU A 82 14.35 -5.97 -5.40
C LEU A 82 14.53 -7.37 -4.76
N PRO A 83 15.45 -8.23 -5.23
CA PRO A 83 16.01 -9.27 -4.37
C PRO A 83 16.71 -8.58 -3.19
N LEU A 84 16.26 -8.86 -1.97
CA LEU A 84 17.03 -8.53 -0.77
C LEU A 84 18.28 -9.42 -0.78
N GLU A 85 19.35 -8.97 -1.44
CA GLU A 85 20.66 -9.63 -1.36
C GLU A 85 21.08 -9.70 0.12
N PRO A 86 21.35 -10.91 0.67
CA PRO A 86 21.73 -11.03 2.06
C PRO A 86 23.07 -10.32 2.29
N ALA A 87 23.14 -9.54 3.38
CA ALA A 87 24.25 -8.68 3.76
C ALA A 87 25.52 -9.45 4.19
N ALA A 88 26.09 -10.26 3.30
CA ALA A 88 27.25 -11.11 3.60
C ALA A 88 28.28 -11.17 2.47
N ALA A 89 28.78 -10.04 1.98
CA ALA A 89 30.03 -10.02 1.21
C ALA A 89 30.67 -8.63 1.16
N ARG A 90 31.00 -8.06 2.33
CA ARG A 90 31.99 -6.97 2.39
C ARG A 90 33.24 -7.45 3.09
N ARG A 91 34.10 -8.15 2.36
CA ARG A 91 35.54 -8.18 2.67
C ARG A 91 36.27 -7.37 1.61
N THR A 92 36.67 -6.19 2.07
CA THR A 92 37.44 -5.16 1.40
C THR A 92 38.75 -5.70 0.81
N ALA A 93 39.10 -5.20 -0.37
CA ALA A 93 40.30 -5.46 -1.15
C ALA A 93 41.61 -5.08 -0.44
N SER A 94 42.74 -5.67 -0.84
CA SER A 94 44.01 -4.94 -0.87
C SER A 94 45.07 -5.55 -1.81
N ARG A 95 45.35 -4.76 -2.86
CA ARG A 95 46.61 -4.47 -3.57
C ARG A 95 47.33 -5.50 -4.47
N ARG A 96 47.46 -5.06 -5.74
CA ARG A 96 48.41 -5.44 -6.80
C ARG A 96 49.88 -5.33 -6.38
N ALA A 97 50.74 -6.20 -6.96
CA ALA A 97 52.04 -5.96 -7.62
C ALA A 97 52.87 -7.28 -7.61
N ILE A 98 53.77 -7.68 -8.50
CA ILE A 98 54.36 -7.26 -9.79
C ILE A 98 55.11 -8.52 -10.30
N MET A 99 55.27 -8.63 -11.62
CA MET A 99 56.09 -9.59 -12.37
C MET A 99 57.59 -9.53 -12.04
N VAL A 100 58.24 -10.67 -11.79
CA VAL A 100 59.59 -11.07 -12.28
C VAL A 100 59.62 -12.59 -12.42
#